data_AF-X1PMT4-F1
#
_entry.id   AF-X1PMT4-F1
#
_cell.length_a   1.000
_cell.length_b   1.000
_cell.length_c   1.000
_cell.angle_alpha   90.00
_cell.angle_beta   90.00
_cell.angle_gamma   90.00
#
_symmetry.space_group_name_H-M   'P 1'
#
loop_
_entity.id
_entity.type
_entity.pdbx_description
1 polymer ?
#
loop_
_entity_poly.entity_id
_entity_poly.type
_entity_poly.pdbx_seq_one_letter_code
_entity_poly.pdbx_strand_id
1 'polypeptide(L)'
;MSSKEVVLGIPKEIMEGEKRVAAIPSTCKKYVERGITVLVEKSAGEGALFGNEEYRIAGAEIIDDVEALYDRANVILKVKEPLYNHQKISTKLI
;
A
#
# COMPACT_ATOMS: atom_id res chain seq x y z
N MET A 1 -9.92 -15.61 -22.94
CA MET A 1 -9.88 -14.24 -22.39
C MET A 1 -8.83 -14.23 -21.30
N SER A 2 -7.68 -13.59 -21.51
CA SER A 2 -6.72 -13.37 -20.43
C SER A 2 -7.33 -12.32 -19.52
N SER A 3 -7.78 -12.74 -18.33
CA SER A 3 -8.23 -11.83 -17.29
C SER A 3 -7.07 -10.89 -17.00
N LYS A 4 -7.27 -9.57 -17.13
CA LYS A 4 -6.27 -8.59 -16.69
C LYS A 4 -5.97 -8.87 -15.20
N GLU A 5 -4.70 -9.05 -14.89
CA GLU A 5 -4.22 -9.16 -13.51
C GLU A 5 -4.58 -7.86 -12.78
N VAL A 6 -5.27 -7.98 -11.64
CA VAL A 6 -5.64 -6.83 -10.82
C VAL A 6 -4.55 -6.62 -9.79
N VAL A 7 -3.95 -5.43 -9.80
CA VAL A 7 -2.94 -4.99 -8.84
C VAL A 7 -3.53 -3.97 -7.88
N LEU A 8 -3.52 -4.28 -6.59
CA LEU A 8 -4.06 -3.48 -5.50
C LEU A 8 -2.92 -2.82 -4.72
N GLY A 9 -2.89 -1.50 -4.65
CA GLY A 9 -1.91 -0.73 -3.88
C GLY A 9 -2.48 -0.21 -2.56
N ILE A 10 -1.71 -0.38 -1.48
CA ILE A 10 -2.03 0.11 -0.13
C ILE A 10 -0.87 1.02 0.32
N PRO A 11 -0.93 2.32 -0.02
CA PRO A 11 0.08 3.28 0.42
C PRO A 11 -0.05 3.58 1.92
N LYS A 12 1.02 4.08 2.51
CA LYS A 12 1.06 4.62 3.86
C LYS A 12 0.21 5.90 3.93
N GLU A 13 -0.54 6.06 5.01
CA GLU A 13 -1.25 7.31 5.26
C GLU A 13 -0.27 8.42 5.66
N ILE A 14 -0.45 9.60 5.05
CA ILE A 14 0.41 10.77 5.26
C ILE A 14 -0.31 11.92 5.98
N MET A 15 -1.62 11.77 6.25
CA MET A 15 -2.37 12.74 7.04
C MET A 15 -1.89 12.69 8.50
N GLU A 16 -1.64 13.85 9.08
CA GLU A 16 -1.24 13.96 10.47
C GLU A 16 -2.29 13.33 11.41
N GLY A 17 -1.81 12.50 12.34
CA GLY A 17 -2.66 11.80 13.31
C GLY A 17 -3.38 10.55 12.78
N GLU A 18 -3.38 10.30 11.47
CA GLU A 18 -3.93 9.06 10.92
C GLU A 18 -2.98 7.89 11.16
N LYS A 19 -3.46 6.89 11.89
CA LYS A 19 -2.67 5.70 12.27
C LYS A 19 -3.21 4.42 11.63
N ARG A 20 -4.39 4.46 11.02
CA ARG A 20 -5.00 3.28 10.39
C ARG A 20 -4.34 3.01 9.04
N VAL A 21 -4.61 1.82 8.53
CA VAL A 21 -4.23 1.35 7.20
C VAL A 21 -5.47 0.78 6.52
N ALA A 22 -5.58 0.95 5.20
CA ALA A 22 -6.79 0.61 4.47
C ALA A 22 -7.07 -0.90 4.39
N ALA A 23 -6.02 -1.72 4.49
CA ALA A 23 -6.13 -3.17 4.58
C ALA A 23 -5.02 -3.72 5.49
N ILE A 24 -5.42 -4.52 6.46
CA ILE A 24 -4.53 -5.23 7.40
C ILE A 24 -4.09 -6.58 6.79
N PRO A 25 -3.08 -7.28 7.34
CA PRO A 25 -2.56 -8.53 6.77
C PRO A 25 -3.63 -9.58 6.47
N SER A 26 -4.62 -9.76 7.36
CA SER A 26 -5.71 -10.72 7.15
C SER A 26 -6.64 -10.35 5.99
N THR A 27 -6.78 -9.05 5.68
CA THR A 27 -7.52 -8.58 4.51
C THR A 27 -6.68 -8.76 3.23
N CYS A 28 -5.38 -8.45 3.29
CA CYS A 28 -4.45 -8.69 2.17
C CYS A 28 -4.43 -10.16 1.75
N LYS A 29 -4.34 -11.08 2.72
CA LYS A 29 -4.41 -12.53 2.47
C LYS A 29 -5.63 -12.94 1.65
N LYS A 30 -6.81 -12.38 1.97
CA LYS A 30 -8.07 -12.67 1.24
C LYS A 30 -8.09 -12.12 -0.19
N TYR A 31 -7.31 -11.09 -0.49
CA TYR A 31 -7.14 -10.59 -1.87
C TYR A 31 -6.16 -11.48 -2.64
N VAL A 32 -5.03 -11.83 -2.01
CA VAL A 32 -4.02 -12.73 -2.59
C VAL A 32 -4.63 -14.10 -2.92
N GLU A 33 -5.43 -14.68 -2.02
CA GLU A 33 -6.16 -15.95 -2.25
C GLU A 33 -7.16 -15.89 -3.41
N ARG A 34 -7.59 -14.70 -3.83
CA ARG A 34 -8.44 -14.49 -5.01
C ARG A 34 -7.64 -14.21 -6.28
N GLY A 35 -6.31 -14.32 -6.23
CA GLY A 35 -5.41 -14.05 -7.35
C GLY A 35 -5.18 -12.56 -7.62
N ILE A 36 -5.41 -11.68 -6.65
CA ILE A 36 -5.10 -10.25 -6.74
C ILE A 36 -3.67 -10.04 -6.23
N THR A 37 -2.85 -9.35 -7.01
CA THR A 37 -1.51 -8.92 -6.57
C THR A 37 -1.66 -7.74 -5.63
N VAL A 38 -1.15 -7.87 -4.39
CA VAL A 38 -1.29 -6.84 -3.35
C VAL A 38 0.07 -6.21 -3.08
N LEU A 39 0.17 -4.90 -3.31
CA LEU A 39 1.33 -4.08 -3.02
C LEU A 39 1.05 -3.24 -1.77
N VAL A 40 1.97 -3.24 -0.82
CA VAL A 40 1.86 -2.47 0.43
C VAL A 40 3.10 -1.60 0.54
N GLU A 41 2.93 -0.30 0.76
CA GLU A 41 4.08 0.58 1.02
C GLU A 41 4.74 0.16 2.34
N LYS A 42 6.08 0.18 2.35
CA LYS A 42 6.87 -0.07 3.55
C LYS A 42 6.35 0.77 4.72
N SER A 43 6.14 0.12 5.85
CA SER A 43 5.69 0.74 7.10
C SER A 43 4.28 1.35 7.05
N ALA A 44 3.47 1.03 6.04
CA ALA A 44 2.08 1.50 5.97
C ALA A 44 1.21 1.00 7.14
N GLY A 45 1.47 -0.20 7.65
CA GLY A 45 0.71 -0.80 8.74
C GLY A 45 1.21 -0.50 10.15
N GLU A 46 2.39 0.13 10.32
CA GLU A 46 3.03 0.27 11.64
C GLU A 46 2.16 1.05 12.63
N GLY A 47 1.50 2.12 12.17
CA GLY A 47 0.58 2.90 13.01
C GLY A 47 -0.62 2.08 13.52
N ALA A 48 -0.98 1.02 12.79
CA ALA A 48 -2.05 0.08 13.11
C ALA A 48 -1.52 -1.20 13.79
N LEU A 49 -0.25 -1.21 14.22
CA LEU A 49 0.43 -2.34 14.88
C LEU A 49 0.63 -3.57 14.00
N PHE A 50 0.74 -3.39 12.68
CA PHE A 50 1.07 -4.46 11.73
C PHE A 50 2.41 -4.19 11.04
N GLY A 51 3.40 -5.05 11.29
CA GLY A 51 4.73 -4.95 10.71
C GLY A 51 4.80 -5.43 9.25
N ASN A 52 5.82 -4.99 8.52
CA ASN A 52 6.05 -5.37 7.12
C ASN A 52 6.08 -6.90 6.90
N GLU A 53 6.61 -7.65 7.86
CA GLU A 53 6.73 -9.11 7.76
C GLU A 53 5.37 -9.80 7.79
N GLU A 54 4.40 -9.27 8.54
CA GLU A 54 3.05 -9.83 8.58
C GLU A 54 2.36 -9.72 7.21
N TYR A 55 2.60 -8.63 6.49
CA TYR A 55 2.12 -8.46 5.12
C TYR A 55 2.81 -9.43 4.15
N ARG A 56 4.13 -9.65 4.28
CA ARG A 56 4.83 -10.65 3.46
C ARG A 56 4.31 -12.06 3.70
N ILE A 57 4.11 -12.43 4.97
CA ILE A 57 3.51 -13.72 5.35
C ILE A 57 2.08 -13.86 4.79
N ALA A 58 1.32 -12.77 4.72
CA ALA A 58 0.01 -12.73 4.07
C ALA A 58 0.05 -12.80 2.54
N GLY A 59 1.24 -12.80 1.92
CA GLY A 59 1.45 -12.88 0.48
C GLY A 59 1.44 -11.54 -0.24
N ALA A 60 1.46 -10.42 0.48
CA ALA A 60 1.60 -9.10 -0.12
C ALA A 60 3.08 -8.76 -0.41
N GLU A 61 3.32 -7.96 -1.44
CA GLU A 61 4.63 -7.42 -1.78
C GLU A 61 4.85 -6.08 -1.07
N ILE A 62 5.95 -5.96 -0.33
CA ILE A 62 6.34 -4.70 0.32
C ILE A 62 7.11 -3.84 -0.69
N ILE A 63 6.64 -2.61 -0.91
CA ILE A 63 7.23 -1.64 -1.82
C ILE A 63 7.86 -0.49 -1.00
N ASP A 64 9.15 -0.25 -1.19
CA ASP A 64 9.87 0.82 -0.47
C ASP A 64 9.51 2.22 -0.98
N ASP A 65 9.18 2.35 -2.26
CA ASP A 65 8.84 3.63 -2.90
C ASP A 65 7.35 3.72 -3.28
N VAL A 66 6.65 4.68 -2.69
CA VAL A 66 5.24 4.95 -2.99
C VAL A 66 5.00 5.35 -4.45
N GLU A 67 5.96 6.00 -5.14
CA GLU A 67 5.80 6.31 -6.57
C GLU A 67 5.72 5.01 -7.39
N ALA A 68 6.61 4.05 -7.12
CA ALA A 68 6.58 2.73 -7.76
C ALA A 68 5.31 1.92 -7.43
N LEU A 69 4.76 2.08 -6.22
CA LEU A 69 3.47 1.47 -5.86
C LEU A 69 2.34 2.05 -6.72
N TYR A 70 2.27 3.38 -6.86
CA TYR A 70 1.25 4.03 -7.69
C TYR A 70 1.38 3.67 -9.16
N ASP A 71 2.60 3.58 -9.70
CA ASP A 71 2.83 3.21 -11.11
C ASP A 71 2.36 1.79 -11.44
N ARG A 72 2.46 0.87 -10.49
CA ARG A 72 2.10 -0.54 -10.68
C ARG A 72 0.65 -0.86 -10.36
N ALA A 73 0.03 -0.13 -9.43
CA ALA A 73 -1.31 -0.44 -8.95
C ALA A 73 -2.39 0.00 -9.93
N ASN A 74 -3.42 -0.84 -10.11
CA ASN A 74 -4.63 -0.47 -10.86
C ASN A 74 -5.69 0.14 -9.94
N VAL A 75 -5.69 -0.27 -8.67
CA VAL A 75 -6.63 0.20 -7.64
C VAL A 75 -5.83 0.59 -6.41
N ILE A 76 -6.16 1.73 -5.82
CA ILE A 76 -5.57 2.22 -4.57
C ILE A 76 -6.61 2.15 -3.46
N LEU A 77 -6.24 1.55 -2.32
CA LEU A 77 -7.04 1.58 -1.10
C LEU A 77 -6.39 2.52 -0.08
N LYS A 78 -7.16 3.53 0.34
CA LYS A 78 -6.77 4.51 1.35
C LYS A 78 -7.86 4.67 2.39
N VAL A 79 -7.45 5.14 3.57
CA VAL A 79 -8.36 5.52 4.66
C VAL A 79 -8.83 6.96 4.47
N LYS A 80 -7.90 7.86 4.16
CA LYS A 80 -8.16 9.30 4.00
C LYS A 80 -8.04 9.72 2.54
N GLU A 81 -8.61 10.88 2.25
CA GLU A 81 -8.52 11.54 0.96
C GLU A 81 -7.05 11.76 0.54
N PRO A 82 -6.76 11.81 -0.77
CA PRO A 82 -5.43 12.15 -1.25
C PRO A 82 -4.96 13.52 -0.75
N LEU A 83 -3.71 13.60 -0.35
CA LEU A 83 -3.02 14.84 0.02
C LEU A 83 -1.75 15.00 -0.83
N TYR A 84 -1.26 16.23 -0.94
CA TYR A 84 0.04 16.46 -1.53
C TYR A 84 1.15 15.86 -0.65
N ASN A 85 1.95 14.96 -1.22
CA ASN A 85 3.06 14.35 -0.51
C ASN A 85 4.28 15.29 -0.51
N HIS A 86 4.38 16.13 0.52
CA HIS A 86 5.49 17.07 0.68
C HIS A 86 6.87 16.40 0.76
N GLN A 87 6.96 15.14 1.23
CA GLN A 87 8.23 14.40 1.32
C GLN A 87 8.79 14.03 -0.07
N LYS A 88 7.92 13.84 -1.07
CA LYS A 88 8.33 13.54 -2.45
C LYS A 88 8.62 14.78 -3.29
N ILE A 89 8.05 15.92 -2.92
CA ILE A 89 8.29 17.20 -3.61
C ILE A 89 9.68 17.75 -3.27
N SER A 90 10.11 17.64 -1.99
CA SER A 90 11.39 18.19 -1.54
C SER A 90 12.61 17.52 -2.19
N THR A 91 12.51 16.28 -2.65
CA THR A 91 13.63 15.50 -3.21
C THR A 91 13.90 15.81 -4.69
N LYS A 92 12.98 16.51 -5.38
CA LYS A 92 13.11 16.88 -6.81
C LYS A 92 13.69 18.29 -7.04
N LEU A 93 14.07 19.02 -5.98
CA LEU A 93 14.50 20.42 -6.06
C LEU A 93 16.02 20.64 -5.98
N ILE A 94 16.84 19.59 -6.12
CA ILE A 94 18.31 19.67 -6.18
C ILE A 94 18.84 19.07 -7.48
#